data_AF-A0A1S3HL74-F1
#
_entry.id   AF-A0A1S3HL74-F1
#
_cell.length_a   1.000
_cell.length_b   1.000
_cell.length_c   1.000
_cell.angle_alpha   90.00
_cell.angle_beta   90.00
_cell.angle_gamma   90.00
#
_symmetry.space_group_name_H-M   'P 1'
#
loop_
_entity.id
_entity.type
_entity.pdbx_description
1 polymer ?
#
loop_
_entity_poly.entity_id
_entity_poly.type
_entity_poly.pdbx_seq_one_letter_code
_entity_poly.pdbx_strand_id
1 'polypeptide(L)'
;MTYKYHILAHRPSITFSNSTWRKTFQFDTEVDWEEMTWVTTIPKEDISDDVVASREQWSVIIELDSNLDLFTVHGTLLDTLTDPIFHWDVGPRASQLAGDLVTGQMTLVHTPCESDHVLIMLQTQYGTLLGPSTAPYKTVESITWYNMTEALCSDGSACSGLTVYDMVLTNDHLIILTNRGLYVSNQMTSVNNSHTQLTYTRVDNGTELESHCIADESSHLYYSEVCSRQLDEKVKVFGVDK
;
A
#
# COMPACT_ATOMS: atom_id res chain seq x y z
N MET A 1 -11.57 -38.89 -41.16
CA MET A 1 -10.60 -37.85 -41.51
C MET A 1 -10.48 -36.96 -40.29
N THR A 2 -9.31 -36.92 -39.65
CA THR A 2 -9.14 -36.27 -38.35
C THR A 2 -8.16 -35.12 -38.54
N TYR A 3 -8.64 -33.89 -38.37
CA TYR A 3 -7.77 -32.73 -38.34
C TYR A 3 -7.26 -32.57 -36.92
N LYS A 4 -5.93 -32.66 -36.76
CA LYS A 4 -5.25 -32.20 -35.55
C LYS A 4 -4.63 -30.86 -35.88
N TYR A 5 -5.04 -29.84 -35.13
CA TYR A 5 -4.50 -28.50 -35.21
C TYR A 5 -3.81 -28.21 -33.87
N HIS A 6 -2.56 -27.76 -33.94
CA HIS A 6 -1.76 -27.38 -32.78
C HIS A 6 -1.52 -25.88 -32.88
N ILE A 7 -2.20 -25.08 -32.06
CA ILE A 7 -1.72 -23.74 -31.72
C ILE A 7 -0.69 -23.95 -30.61
N LEU A 8 0.56 -23.59 -30.91
CA LEU A 8 1.49 -23.24 -29.85
C LEU A 8 0.97 -21.92 -29.28
N ALA A 9 0.12 -21.98 -28.26
CA ALA A 9 -0.25 -20.77 -27.53
C ALA A 9 1.07 -20.20 -26.98
N HIS A 10 1.39 -18.98 -27.36
CA HIS A 10 2.51 -18.27 -26.75
C HIS A 10 2.23 -18.23 -25.25
N ARG A 11 3.16 -18.80 -24.48
CA ARG A 11 2.97 -18.93 -23.03
C ARG A 11 3.25 -17.57 -22.43
N PRO A 12 2.36 -17.06 -21.57
CA PRO A 12 2.67 -15.85 -20.84
C PRO A 12 3.94 -16.05 -20.01
N SER A 13 4.61 -14.95 -19.74
CA SER A 13 5.71 -14.92 -18.78
C SER A 13 5.46 -13.80 -17.79
N ILE A 14 5.95 -14.01 -16.56
CA ILE A 14 5.93 -13.02 -15.50
C ILE A 14 7.37 -12.78 -15.06
N THR A 15 7.78 -11.52 -15.07
CA THR A 15 9.09 -11.09 -14.60
C THR A 15 8.92 -10.33 -13.31
N PHE A 16 9.63 -10.78 -12.28
CA PHE A 16 9.77 -10.06 -11.03
C PHE A 16 11.14 -9.37 -11.02
N SER A 17 11.19 -8.14 -10.53
CA SER A 17 12.45 -7.42 -10.37
C SER A 17 12.41 -6.39 -9.26
N ASN A 18 13.56 -6.19 -8.63
CA ASN A 18 13.89 -5.07 -7.75
C ASN A 18 15.23 -4.43 -8.23
N SER A 19 15.90 -3.59 -7.43
CA SER A 19 17.14 -2.92 -7.85
C SER A 19 18.34 -3.85 -8.03
N THR A 20 18.35 -5.02 -7.38
CA THR A 20 19.49 -5.93 -7.36
C THR A 20 19.22 -7.29 -8.02
N TRP A 21 17.96 -7.61 -8.29
CA TRP A 21 17.53 -8.92 -8.75
C TRP A 21 16.44 -8.84 -9.81
N ARG A 22 16.48 -9.77 -10.77
CA ARG A 22 15.46 -9.93 -11.80
C ARG A 22 15.39 -11.40 -12.24
N LYS A 23 14.18 -11.96 -12.30
CA LYS A 23 13.94 -13.32 -12.82
C LYS A 23 12.60 -13.39 -13.54
N THR A 24 12.56 -14.19 -14.59
CA THR A 24 11.38 -14.43 -15.40
C THR A 24 10.92 -15.86 -15.21
N PHE A 25 9.62 -16.04 -14.99
CA PHE A 25 8.95 -17.31 -14.87
C PHE A 25 7.99 -17.48 -16.04
N GLN A 26 7.93 -18.68 -16.57
CA GLN A 26 7.04 -19.03 -17.67
C GLN A 26 5.80 -19.72 -17.08
N PHE A 27 4.62 -19.35 -17.56
CA PHE A 27 3.40 -20.03 -17.12
C PHE A 27 3.37 -21.47 -17.64
N ASP A 28 2.83 -22.36 -16.83
CA ASP A 28 2.62 -23.74 -17.23
C ASP A 28 1.58 -23.83 -18.35
N THR A 29 1.69 -24.88 -19.17
CA THR A 29 0.81 -25.09 -20.33
C THR A 29 -0.64 -25.41 -19.98
N GLU A 30 -0.94 -25.62 -18.70
CA GLU A 30 -2.28 -25.95 -18.23
C GLU A 30 -3.08 -24.66 -18.04
N VAL A 31 -3.97 -24.39 -18.98
CA VAL A 31 -5.00 -23.37 -18.83
C VAL A 31 -6.04 -23.92 -17.87
N ASP A 32 -6.43 -23.14 -16.86
CA ASP A 32 -7.64 -23.43 -16.11
C ASP A 32 -8.82 -23.22 -17.05
N TRP A 33 -9.40 -24.31 -17.54
CA TRP A 33 -10.47 -24.28 -18.52
C TRP A 33 -11.82 -23.88 -17.92
N GLU A 34 -11.97 -23.86 -16.60
CA GLU A 34 -13.19 -23.39 -15.93
C GLU A 34 -13.22 -21.86 -15.88
N GLU A 35 -12.10 -21.24 -15.51
CA GLU A 35 -11.99 -19.78 -15.39
C GLU A 35 -11.40 -19.10 -16.65
N MET A 36 -10.93 -19.88 -17.63
CA MET A 36 -10.18 -19.41 -18.81
C MET A 36 -8.98 -18.53 -18.44
N THR A 37 -8.27 -18.88 -17.35
CA THR A 37 -7.11 -18.12 -16.87
C THR A 37 -5.82 -18.94 -16.91
N TRP A 38 -4.69 -18.23 -17.04
CA TRP A 38 -3.36 -18.82 -16.82
C TRP A 38 -3.03 -18.70 -15.34
N VAL A 39 -2.73 -19.83 -14.71
CA VAL A 39 -2.36 -19.89 -13.29
C VAL A 39 -0.95 -20.46 -13.17
N THR A 40 -0.11 -19.82 -12.36
CA THR A 40 1.20 -20.35 -11.99
C THR A 40 1.43 -20.11 -10.51
N THR A 41 2.06 -21.08 -9.84
CA THR A 41 2.42 -20.99 -8.42
C THR A 41 3.93 -20.90 -8.34
N ILE A 42 4.44 -19.75 -7.90
CA ILE A 42 5.87 -19.50 -7.76
C ILE A 42 6.19 -19.47 -6.26
N PRO A 43 7.07 -20.37 -5.77
CA PRO A 43 7.49 -20.36 -4.37
C PRO A 43 8.13 -19.02 -3.98
N LYS A 44 7.94 -18.57 -2.74
CA LYS A 44 8.48 -17.29 -2.29
C LYS A 44 10.01 -17.29 -2.32
N GLU A 45 10.61 -18.41 -1.91
CA GLU A 45 12.04 -18.68 -1.95
C GLU A 45 12.64 -18.58 -3.37
N ASP A 46 11.83 -18.72 -4.41
CA ASP A 46 12.28 -18.56 -5.80
C ASP A 46 12.37 -17.10 -6.24
N ILE A 47 11.75 -16.18 -5.49
CA ILE A 47 11.69 -14.74 -5.72
C ILE A 47 12.60 -14.00 -4.74
N SER A 48 12.57 -14.35 -3.45
CA SER A 48 13.36 -13.72 -2.40
C SER A 48 13.81 -14.74 -1.34
N ASP A 49 15.12 -14.73 -1.06
CA ASP A 49 15.74 -15.48 0.05
C ASP A 49 15.58 -14.77 1.40
N ASP A 50 15.10 -13.52 1.39
CA ASP A 50 15.15 -12.64 2.55
C ASP A 50 14.02 -12.92 3.55
N VAL A 51 14.43 -13.33 4.76
CA VAL A 51 13.61 -13.36 5.98
C VAL A 51 13.39 -11.94 6.54
N VAL A 52 14.23 -11.00 6.10
CA VAL A 52 14.14 -9.58 6.45
C VAL A 52 13.21 -8.92 5.46
N ALA A 53 12.21 -8.18 5.95
CA ALA A 53 11.32 -7.37 5.13
C ALA A 53 12.13 -6.53 4.13
N SER A 54 12.22 -6.97 2.87
CA SER A 54 12.85 -6.16 1.83
C SER A 54 11.94 -4.96 1.65
N ARG A 55 12.34 -3.80 2.17
CA ARG A 55 11.62 -2.51 2.08
C ARG A 55 11.60 -1.96 0.64
N GLU A 56 11.85 -2.82 -0.32
CA GLU A 56 12.10 -2.48 -1.70
C GLU A 56 10.89 -2.87 -2.53
N GLN A 57 10.45 -1.95 -3.37
CA GLN A 57 9.35 -2.17 -4.29
C GLN A 57 9.71 -3.25 -5.31
N TRP A 58 8.90 -4.30 -5.36
CA TRP A 58 9.00 -5.33 -6.38
C TRP A 58 8.13 -4.96 -7.57
N SER A 59 8.74 -4.88 -8.74
CA SER A 59 8.04 -4.67 -10.02
C SER A 59 7.67 -6.00 -10.64
N VAL A 60 6.46 -6.07 -11.19
CA VAL A 60 5.93 -7.21 -11.93
C VAL A 60 5.68 -6.78 -13.36
N ILE A 61 6.18 -7.57 -14.31
CA ILE A 61 5.93 -7.38 -15.74
C ILE A 61 5.36 -8.69 -16.27
N ILE A 62 4.13 -8.66 -16.78
CA ILE A 62 3.47 -9.81 -17.40
C ILE A 62 3.45 -9.58 -18.90
N GLU A 63 3.99 -10.53 -19.66
CA GLU A 63 4.03 -10.51 -21.11
C GLU A 63 3.26 -11.72 -21.64
N LEU A 64 2.16 -11.50 -22.37
CA LEU A 64 1.38 -12.61 -22.95
C LEU A 64 2.07 -13.24 -24.16
N ASP A 65 2.97 -12.50 -24.82
CA ASP A 65 3.81 -13.01 -25.89
C ASP A 65 5.19 -12.37 -25.80
N SER A 66 6.18 -13.18 -25.41
CA SER A 66 7.57 -12.76 -25.37
C SER A 66 8.01 -12.30 -26.77
N ASN A 67 8.55 -11.08 -26.88
CA ASN A 67 9.12 -10.45 -28.08
C ASN A 67 8.19 -9.64 -28.99
N LEU A 68 6.93 -9.38 -28.60
CA LEU A 68 6.05 -8.52 -29.42
C LEU A 68 5.62 -7.21 -28.76
N ASP A 69 5.87 -6.94 -27.48
CA ASP A 69 5.38 -5.75 -26.73
C ASP A 69 3.86 -5.46 -26.86
N LEU A 70 3.11 -6.33 -27.55
CA LEU A 70 1.71 -6.10 -27.91
C LEU A 70 0.78 -6.23 -26.70
N PHE A 71 1.21 -6.96 -25.66
CA PHE A 71 0.42 -7.23 -24.46
C PHE A 71 1.33 -7.36 -23.23
N THR A 72 1.87 -6.22 -22.80
CA THR A 72 2.68 -6.10 -21.58
C THR A 72 1.88 -5.37 -20.51
N VAL A 73 1.74 -5.99 -19.34
CA VAL A 73 1.11 -5.40 -18.16
C VAL A 73 2.18 -5.16 -17.10
N HIS A 74 2.20 -3.95 -16.54
CA HIS A 74 3.06 -3.58 -15.43
C HIS A 74 2.25 -3.55 -14.14
N GLY A 75 2.85 -4.05 -13.06
CA GLY A 75 2.27 -4.03 -11.72
C GLY A 75 3.35 -4.07 -10.65
N THR A 76 2.91 -4.22 -9.39
CA THR A 76 3.75 -4.39 -8.22
C THR A 76 3.50 -5.75 -7.58
N LEU A 77 4.46 -6.23 -6.76
CA LEU A 77 4.28 -7.42 -5.93
C LEU A 77 4.25 -6.99 -4.47
N LEU A 78 3.11 -7.20 -3.82
CA LEU A 78 2.92 -6.97 -2.39
C LEU A 78 3.27 -8.21 -1.56
N ASP A 79 4.24 -8.09 -0.67
CA ASP A 79 4.54 -9.10 0.36
C ASP A 79 3.81 -8.78 1.68
N THR A 80 2.59 -9.28 1.83
CA THR A 80 1.75 -9.05 3.01
C THR A 80 2.32 -9.62 4.32
N LEU A 81 3.35 -10.46 4.26
CA LEU A 81 4.03 -11.02 5.43
C LEU A 81 5.12 -10.12 5.98
N THR A 82 5.53 -9.11 5.20
CA THR A 82 6.64 -8.24 5.57
C THR A 82 6.30 -6.77 5.52
N ASP A 83 5.20 -6.39 4.83
CA ASP A 83 4.77 -5.00 4.77
C ASP A 83 4.36 -4.47 6.16
N PRO A 84 5.07 -3.45 6.69
CA PRO A 84 4.81 -2.95 8.04
C PRO A 84 3.37 -2.51 8.27
N ILE A 85 2.65 -1.93 7.30
CA ILE A 85 1.31 -1.37 7.56
C ILE A 85 0.29 -2.42 8.00
N PHE A 86 0.48 -3.69 7.65
CA PHE A 86 -0.39 -4.80 8.06
C PHE A 86 -0.03 -5.41 9.41
N HIS A 87 1.14 -5.06 9.95
CA HIS A 87 1.61 -5.58 11.23
C HIS A 87 1.50 -4.54 12.36
N TRP A 88 1.21 -3.28 12.05
CA TRP A 88 0.98 -2.24 13.05
C TRP A 88 -0.51 -1.96 13.21
N ASP A 89 -0.97 -1.79 14.45
CA ASP A 89 -2.32 -1.28 14.70
C ASP A 89 -2.27 0.23 14.49
N VAL A 90 -2.80 0.72 13.37
CA VAL A 90 -2.73 2.15 13.01
C VAL A 90 -3.48 3.06 13.99
N GLY A 91 -4.36 2.50 14.82
CA GLY A 91 -5.07 3.18 15.90
C GLY A 91 -5.79 2.17 16.80
N PRO A 92 -6.70 2.60 17.69
CA PRO A 92 -7.55 1.69 18.45
C PRO A 92 -8.53 0.97 17.52
N ARG A 93 -8.67 -0.35 17.65
CA ARG A 93 -9.64 -1.12 16.84
C ARG A 93 -11.06 -0.63 17.09
N ALA A 94 -11.79 -0.38 16.00
CA ALA A 94 -13.19 0.01 16.06
C ALA A 94 -14.04 -1.20 16.47
N SER A 95 -14.78 -1.07 17.57
CA SER A 95 -15.64 -2.14 18.10
C SER A 95 -16.98 -2.27 17.36
N GLN A 96 -17.35 -1.26 16.56
CA GLN A 96 -18.58 -1.26 15.78
C GLN A 96 -18.32 -0.78 14.35
N LEU A 97 -18.60 -1.67 13.42
CA LEU A 97 -18.89 -1.34 12.03
C LEU A 97 -20.38 -1.57 11.86
N ALA A 98 -21.18 -0.66 12.39
CA ALA A 98 -22.61 -0.71 12.13
C ALA A 98 -22.83 -0.52 10.62
N GLY A 99 -23.85 -1.15 10.04
CA GLY A 99 -24.26 -0.99 8.63
C GLY A 99 -24.56 0.46 8.19
N ASP A 100 -24.31 1.44 9.06
CA ASP A 100 -24.45 2.88 8.89
C ASP A 100 -23.20 3.57 8.30
N LEU A 101 -22.13 2.82 7.99
CA LEU A 101 -20.94 3.34 7.28
C LEU A 101 -21.26 4.01 5.93
N VAL A 102 -22.47 3.80 5.41
CA VAL A 102 -22.96 4.27 4.11
C VAL A 102 -23.25 5.78 4.08
N THR A 103 -23.30 6.47 5.22
CA THR A 103 -23.67 7.91 5.26
C THR A 103 -22.49 8.87 5.43
N GLY A 104 -21.27 8.36 5.57
CA GLY A 104 -20.06 9.14 5.78
C GLY A 104 -19.39 9.62 4.49
N GLN A 105 -18.55 10.67 4.59
CA GLN A 105 -17.61 11.00 3.52
C GLN A 105 -16.50 9.94 3.50
N MET A 106 -16.33 9.30 2.35
CA MET A 106 -15.28 8.33 2.10
C MET A 106 -14.15 8.99 1.34
N THR A 107 -12.93 8.90 1.88
CA THR A 107 -11.71 9.31 1.20
C THR A 107 -10.91 8.05 0.92
N LEU A 108 -10.75 7.74 -0.36
CA LEU A 108 -9.90 6.66 -0.82
C LEU A 108 -8.51 7.22 -1.07
N VAL A 109 -7.50 6.70 -0.36
CA VAL A 109 -6.12 7.06 -0.61
C VAL A 109 -5.41 5.82 -1.13
N HIS A 110 -5.02 5.91 -2.39
CA HIS A 110 -4.01 5.00 -2.93
C HIS A 110 -2.65 5.45 -2.42
N THR A 111 -1.84 4.49 -2.01
CA THR A 111 -0.44 4.80 -1.76
C THR A 111 0.18 5.23 -3.09
N PRO A 112 0.96 6.33 -3.13
CA PRO A 112 1.56 6.80 -4.38
C PRO A 112 2.55 5.79 -4.97
N CYS A 113 2.95 4.79 -4.18
CA CYS A 113 4.06 3.92 -4.51
C CYS A 113 3.70 2.46 -4.78
N GLU A 114 2.56 1.98 -4.30
CA GLU A 114 2.09 0.61 -4.52
C GLU A 114 0.59 0.60 -4.85
N SER A 115 0.26 0.07 -6.03
CA SER A 115 -1.14 -0.02 -6.49
C SER A 115 -1.98 -1.00 -5.68
N ASP A 116 -1.31 -1.90 -4.94
CA ASP A 116 -1.93 -3.02 -4.25
C ASP A 116 -2.34 -2.67 -2.81
N HIS A 117 -1.84 -1.53 -2.30
CA HIS A 117 -2.26 -0.94 -1.05
C HIS A 117 -3.37 0.09 -1.24
N VAL A 118 -4.44 -0.09 -0.48
CA VAL A 118 -5.51 0.89 -0.39
C VAL A 118 -5.73 1.23 1.07
N LEU A 119 -5.54 2.49 1.42
CA LEU A 119 -5.97 3.03 2.70
C LEU A 119 -7.33 3.68 2.51
N ILE A 120 -8.32 3.17 3.25
CA ILE A 120 -9.67 3.70 3.21
C ILE A 120 -9.91 4.51 4.47
N MET A 121 -10.20 5.80 4.29
CA MET A 121 -10.67 6.65 5.38
C MET A 121 -12.19 6.81 5.28
N LEU A 122 -12.89 6.61 6.39
CA LEU A 122 -14.32 6.91 6.51
C LEU A 122 -14.55 7.93 7.62
N GLN A 123 -15.19 9.04 7.27
CA GLN A 123 -15.64 10.02 8.24
C GLN A 123 -17.08 9.71 8.63
N THR A 124 -17.29 9.29 9.87
CA THR A 124 -18.59 8.83 10.37
C THR A 124 -19.03 9.66 11.58
N GLN A 125 -20.28 9.48 12.01
CA GLN A 125 -20.77 10.06 13.28
C GLN A 125 -20.02 9.54 14.51
N TYR A 126 -19.34 8.39 14.39
CA TYR A 126 -18.55 7.76 15.46
C TYR A 126 -17.07 8.17 15.42
N GLY A 127 -16.67 8.98 14.43
CA GLY A 127 -15.30 9.45 14.25
C GLY A 127 -14.72 9.10 12.89
N THR A 128 -13.41 9.32 12.77
CA THR A 128 -12.60 9.00 11.59
C THR A 128 -12.08 7.57 11.70
N LEU A 129 -12.47 6.71 10.76
CA LEU A 129 -12.04 5.33 10.70
C LEU A 129 -11.01 5.13 9.58
N LEU A 130 -9.94 4.39 9.85
CA LEU A 130 -8.93 3.97 8.89
C LEU A 130 -8.98 2.45 8.72
N GLY A 131 -9.02 2.00 7.47
CA GLY A 131 -9.02 0.60 7.11
C GLY A 131 -7.93 0.31 6.07
N PRO A 132 -6.79 -0.27 6.46
CA PRO A 132 -5.80 -0.80 5.52
C PRO A 132 -6.36 -2.01 4.77
N SER A 133 -6.21 -2.03 3.45
CA SER A 133 -6.65 -3.13 2.59
C SER A 133 -5.59 -3.52 1.58
N THR A 134 -5.41 -4.84 1.39
CA THR A 134 -4.55 -5.46 0.37
C THR A 134 -5.24 -5.56 -1.01
N ALA A 135 -6.47 -5.06 -1.14
CA ALA A 135 -7.20 -5.09 -2.39
C ALA A 135 -8.21 -3.94 -2.49
N PRO A 136 -8.34 -3.30 -3.66
CA PRO A 136 -9.38 -2.29 -3.90
C PRO A 136 -10.80 -2.86 -3.84
N TYR A 137 -10.98 -4.19 -3.89
CA TYR A 137 -12.29 -4.85 -3.97
C TYR A 137 -12.66 -5.73 -2.77
N LYS A 138 -11.91 -5.67 -1.66
CA LYS A 138 -12.31 -6.35 -0.42
C LYS A 138 -13.63 -5.78 0.09
N THR A 139 -14.53 -6.65 0.56
CA THR A 139 -15.78 -6.19 1.17
C THR A 139 -15.46 -5.39 2.43
N VAL A 140 -16.24 -4.34 2.70
CA VAL A 140 -16.07 -3.46 3.88
C VAL A 140 -16.00 -4.25 5.19
N GLU A 141 -16.71 -5.37 5.25
CA GLU A 141 -16.76 -6.31 6.39
C GLU A 141 -15.45 -7.07 6.63
N SER A 142 -14.61 -7.24 5.58
CA SER A 142 -13.34 -7.97 5.66
C SER A 142 -12.15 -7.08 6.06
N ILE A 143 -12.37 -5.77 6.18
CA ILE A 143 -11.35 -4.80 6.56
C ILE A 143 -11.33 -4.68 8.08
N THR A 144 -10.13 -4.66 8.66
CA THR A 144 -9.98 -4.29 10.07
C THR A 144 -9.95 -2.77 10.16
N TRP A 145 -10.88 -2.22 10.94
CA TRP A 145 -11.05 -0.77 11.05
C TRP A 145 -10.50 -0.26 12.37
N TYR A 146 -9.88 0.91 12.30
CA TYR A 146 -9.23 1.59 13.41
C TYR A 146 -9.81 3.00 13.58
N ASN A 147 -10.15 3.39 14.80
CA ASN A 147 -10.68 4.72 15.10
C ASN A 147 -9.54 5.71 15.33
N MET A 148 -9.26 6.54 14.35
CA MET A 148 -8.16 7.51 14.35
C MET A 148 -8.47 8.81 15.09
N THR A 149 -9.71 9.00 15.52
CA THR A 149 -10.21 10.28 16.03
C THR A 149 -9.38 10.81 17.20
N GLU A 150 -9.18 9.99 18.23
CA GLU A 150 -8.40 10.42 19.40
C GLU A 150 -6.91 10.55 19.09
N ALA A 151 -6.38 9.67 18.24
CA ALA A 151 -4.98 9.68 17.82
C ALA A 151 -4.60 10.96 17.06
N LEU A 152 -5.55 11.54 16.31
CA LEU A 152 -5.38 12.76 15.52
C LEU A 152 -5.88 14.03 16.24
N CYS A 153 -6.20 13.93 17.52
CA CYS A 153 -6.71 15.03 18.35
C CYS A 153 -6.10 15.05 19.76
N SER A 154 -4.86 14.58 19.90
CA SER A 154 -4.18 14.43 21.19
C SER A 154 -3.93 15.76 21.93
N ASP A 155 -4.12 16.90 21.27
CA ASP A 155 -3.90 18.26 21.74
C ASP A 155 -4.90 18.73 22.85
N GLY A 156 -5.80 17.87 23.33
CA GLY A 156 -6.76 18.18 24.41
C GLY A 156 -7.94 19.08 24.00
N SER A 157 -8.08 19.38 22.71
CA SER A 157 -9.23 20.09 22.15
C SER A 157 -10.38 19.14 21.83
N ALA A 158 -11.63 19.62 21.92
CA ALA A 158 -12.79 18.82 21.51
C ALA A 158 -12.59 18.36 20.06
N CYS A 159 -12.57 17.05 19.81
CA CYS A 159 -12.26 16.46 18.50
C CYS A 159 -13.44 16.52 17.51
N SER A 160 -14.43 17.36 17.79
CA SER A 160 -15.56 17.58 16.89
C SER A 160 -15.10 18.26 15.60
N GLY A 161 -15.64 17.80 14.46
CA GLY A 161 -15.36 18.38 13.15
C GLY A 161 -13.97 18.08 12.57
N LEU A 162 -13.26 17.05 13.07
CA LEU A 162 -12.03 16.58 12.42
C LEU A 162 -12.34 16.16 10.97
N THR A 163 -11.67 16.79 10.02
CA THR A 163 -11.77 16.49 8.58
C THR A 163 -10.41 16.04 8.09
N VAL A 164 -10.33 14.85 7.49
CA VAL A 164 -9.09 14.37 6.84
C VAL A 164 -9.16 14.74 5.36
N TYR A 165 -8.13 15.44 4.89
CA TYR A 165 -8.04 15.93 3.51
C TYR A 165 -7.26 14.97 2.61
N ASP A 166 -6.12 14.48 3.08
CA ASP A 166 -5.29 13.53 2.33
C ASP A 166 -4.41 12.71 3.29
N MET A 167 -3.86 11.63 2.78
CA MET A 167 -2.90 10.80 3.48
C MET A 167 -1.83 10.31 2.52
N VAL A 168 -0.68 9.95 3.08
CA VAL A 168 0.43 9.35 2.38
C VAL A 168 1.03 8.27 3.25
N LEU A 169 1.08 7.04 2.73
CA LEU A 169 1.89 5.97 3.32
C LEU A 169 3.26 6.02 2.66
N THR A 170 4.29 6.20 3.48
CA THR A 170 5.70 6.01 3.13
C THR A 170 6.16 4.62 3.60
N ASN A 171 7.43 4.28 3.39
CA ASN A 171 7.98 2.98 3.78
C ASN A 171 7.97 2.75 5.29
N ASP A 172 7.98 3.84 6.06
CA ASP A 172 8.16 3.81 7.50
C ASP A 172 7.21 4.74 8.25
N HIS A 173 6.55 5.67 7.58
CA HIS A 173 5.62 6.60 8.20
C HIS A 173 4.27 6.66 7.47
N LEU A 174 3.20 6.75 8.24
CA LEU A 174 1.90 7.20 7.77
C LEU A 174 1.76 8.69 8.06
N ILE A 175 1.54 9.47 7.01
CA ILE A 175 1.37 10.93 7.06
C ILE A 175 -0.09 11.24 6.77
N ILE A 176 -0.73 12.05 7.62
CA ILE A 176 -2.15 12.37 7.54
C ILE A 176 -2.34 13.88 7.62
N LEU A 177 -2.95 14.47 6.59
CA LEU A 177 -3.34 15.87 6.59
C LEU A 177 -4.80 16.02 7.02
N THR A 178 -5.02 16.89 7.98
CA THR A 178 -6.35 17.21 8.50
C THR A 178 -6.59 18.72 8.51
N ASN A 179 -7.82 19.13 8.81
CA ASN A 179 -8.14 20.52 9.12
C ASN A 179 -7.53 21.05 10.44
N ARG A 180 -6.82 20.20 11.19
CA ARG A 180 -6.13 20.57 12.44
C ARG A 180 -4.62 20.62 12.31
N GLY A 181 -4.08 20.07 11.24
CA GLY A 181 -2.64 20.01 11.01
C GLY A 181 -2.23 18.75 10.28
N LEU A 182 -0.92 18.63 10.10
CA LEU A 182 -0.25 17.46 9.55
C LEU A 182 0.20 16.55 10.69
N TYR A 183 -0.06 15.25 10.57
CA TYR A 183 0.30 14.25 11.57
C TYR A 183 1.19 13.20 10.93
N VAL A 184 2.27 12.83 11.62
CA VAL A 184 3.23 11.81 11.18
C VAL A 184 3.27 10.71 12.24
N SER A 185 3.13 9.45 11.81
CA SER A 185 3.26 8.31 12.71
C SER A 185 4.69 8.17 13.25
N ASN A 186 4.88 7.44 14.34
CA ASN A 186 6.20 6.89 14.64
C ASN A 186 6.67 5.94 13.53
N GLN A 187 7.97 5.66 13.51
CA GLN A 187 8.60 4.84 12.48
C GLN A 187 8.15 3.38 12.56
N MET A 188 7.73 2.83 11.42
CA MET A 188 7.32 1.45 11.17
C MET A 188 8.52 0.65 10.63
N THR A 189 9.55 0.46 11.46
CA THR A 189 10.83 -0.09 10.99
C THR A 189 10.82 -1.59 10.68
N SER A 190 9.82 -2.33 11.15
CA SER A 190 9.76 -3.78 11.00
C SER A 190 8.36 -4.33 11.20
N VAL A 191 8.17 -5.57 10.75
CA VAL A 191 7.05 -6.43 11.14
C VAL A 191 6.89 -6.40 12.65
N ASN A 192 5.73 -5.97 13.10
CA ASN A 192 5.39 -5.86 14.50
C ASN A 192 4.44 -6.99 14.90
N ASN A 193 5.02 -8.12 15.31
CA ASN A 193 4.24 -9.29 15.73
C ASN A 193 3.40 -9.04 16.99
N SER A 194 3.68 -7.97 17.75
CA SER A 194 2.88 -7.55 18.91
C SER A 194 1.69 -6.68 18.55
N HIS A 195 1.53 -6.28 17.27
CA HIS A 195 0.49 -5.33 16.83
C HIS A 195 0.45 -4.07 17.70
N THR A 196 1.62 -3.55 18.07
CA THR A 196 1.71 -2.30 18.84
C THR A 196 1.08 -1.18 18.03
N GLN A 197 0.41 -0.28 18.75
CA GLN A 197 -0.30 0.83 18.14
C GLN A 197 0.66 1.93 17.66
N LEU A 198 0.38 2.50 16.49
CA LEU A 198 1.07 3.71 16.02
C LEU A 198 0.69 4.92 16.85
N THR A 199 1.70 5.72 17.18
CA THR A 199 1.52 7.05 17.77
C THR A 199 1.74 8.11 16.73
N TYR A 200 1.03 9.22 16.82
CA TYR A 200 1.10 10.31 15.85
C TYR A 200 1.58 11.57 16.52
N THR A 201 2.51 12.24 15.86
CA THR A 201 3.02 13.56 16.27
C THR A 201 2.52 14.58 15.27
N ARG A 202 1.95 15.66 15.79
CA ARG A 202 1.58 16.81 14.96
C ARG A 202 2.85 17.54 14.56
N VAL A 203 2.96 17.84 13.27
CA VAL A 203 4.06 18.60 12.69
C VAL A 203 3.59 20.03 12.48
N ASP A 204 4.33 20.99 13.07
CA ASP A 204 3.96 22.40 13.05
C ASP A 204 4.59 23.17 11.87
N ASN A 205 5.63 22.62 11.23
CA ASN A 205 6.27 23.21 10.06
C ASN A 205 6.87 22.19 9.09
N GLY A 206 7.15 22.60 7.85
CA GLY A 206 7.68 21.71 6.81
C GLY A 206 9.08 21.14 7.11
N THR A 207 9.93 21.88 7.82
CA THR A 207 11.29 21.41 8.16
C THR A 207 11.30 20.21 9.11
N GLU A 208 10.29 20.09 9.96
CA GLU A 208 10.10 18.94 10.84
C GLU A 208 9.56 17.72 10.07
N LEU A 209 8.79 17.93 9.00
CA LEU A 209 8.41 16.83 8.10
C LEU A 209 9.62 16.28 7.34
N GLU A 210 10.50 17.15 6.84
CA GLU A 210 11.72 16.72 6.14
C GLU A 210 12.64 15.91 7.07
N SER A 211 12.73 16.26 8.36
CA SER A 211 13.53 15.49 9.30
C SER A 211 12.96 14.10 9.58
N HIS A 212 11.64 13.92 9.48
CA HIS A 212 10.97 12.63 9.64
C HIS A 212 11.02 11.77 8.36
N CYS A 213 10.96 12.38 7.16
CA CYS A 213 10.78 11.65 5.91
C CYS A 213 11.98 11.66 4.95
N ILE A 214 12.96 12.56 5.15
CA ILE A 214 14.06 12.81 4.19
C ILE A 214 15.45 12.71 4.86
N ALA A 215 15.58 13.08 6.13
CA ALA A 215 16.88 13.20 6.78
C ALA A 215 17.47 11.89 7.34
N ASP A 216 16.69 10.82 7.44
CA ASP A 216 17.24 9.54 7.88
C ASP A 216 17.91 8.88 6.67
N GLU A 217 19.25 8.80 6.64
CA GLU A 217 19.99 8.10 5.58
C GLU A 217 19.61 6.61 5.47
N SER A 218 18.86 6.07 6.45
CA SER A 218 18.24 4.75 6.40
C SER A 218 16.80 4.73 5.83
N SER A 219 16.17 5.89 5.70
CA SER A 219 14.91 6.14 4.98
C SER A 219 15.17 6.41 3.49
N HIS A 220 16.01 5.57 2.87
CA HIS A 220 15.99 5.51 1.41
C HIS A 220 14.55 5.18 1.00
N LEU A 221 13.89 6.16 0.41
CA LEU A 221 12.68 5.97 -0.36
C LEU A 221 13.06 5.01 -1.49
N TYR A 222 12.98 3.70 -1.27
CA TYR A 222 13.20 2.64 -2.26
C TYR A 222 12.01 2.57 -3.23
N TYR A 223 11.62 3.76 -3.68
CA TYR A 223 10.54 4.02 -4.57
C TYR A 223 11.14 4.19 -5.96
N SER A 224 10.44 3.69 -6.98
CA SER A 224 10.75 4.10 -8.34
C SER A 224 10.77 5.64 -8.44
N GLU A 225 11.53 6.22 -9.37
CA GLU A 225 11.57 7.69 -9.55
C GLU A 225 10.17 8.31 -9.71
N VAL A 226 9.23 7.55 -10.27
CA VAL A 226 7.82 7.93 -10.42
C VAL A 226 7.15 8.09 -9.05
N CYS A 227 7.37 7.12 -8.17
CA CYS A 227 6.82 7.06 -6.83
C CYS A 227 7.43 8.15 -5.92
N SER A 228 8.74 8.38 -6.00
CA SER A 228 9.41 9.50 -5.32
C SER A 228 8.87 10.87 -5.76
N ARG A 229 8.61 11.07 -7.06
CA ARG A 229 8.01 12.32 -7.56
C ARG A 229 6.58 12.54 -7.09
N GLN A 230 5.75 11.50 -7.08
CA GLN A 230 4.37 11.61 -6.58
C GLN A 230 4.34 11.90 -5.08
N LEU A 231 5.27 11.27 -4.33
CA LEU A 231 5.47 11.57 -2.91
C LEU A 231 5.89 13.02 -2.72
N ASP A 232 6.90 13.49 -3.45
CA ASP A 232 7.37 14.89 -3.42
C ASP A 232 6.27 15.88 -3.76
N GLU A 233 5.43 15.58 -4.76
CA GLU A 233 4.29 16.43 -5.13
C GLU A 233 3.26 16.49 -4.00
N LYS A 234 2.92 15.36 -3.39
CA LYS A 234 2.00 15.34 -2.24
C LYS A 234 2.59 16.04 -1.02
N VAL A 235 3.88 15.85 -0.75
CA VAL A 235 4.60 16.52 0.35
C VAL A 235 4.68 18.03 0.13
N LYS A 236 4.89 18.50 -1.10
CA LYS A 236 4.81 19.92 -1.45
C LYS A 236 3.40 20.48 -1.25
N VAL A 237 2.36 19.72 -1.58
CA VAL A 237 0.96 20.10 -1.29
C VAL A 237 0.71 20.25 0.21
N PHE A 238 1.45 19.53 1.07
CA PHE A 238 1.42 19.71 2.53
C PHE A 238 2.14 20.98 3.04
N GLY A 239 2.60 21.87 2.16
CA GLY A 239 3.13 23.18 2.53
C GLY A 239 4.60 23.15 2.95
N VAL A 240 5.36 22.15 2.50
CA VAL A 240 6.82 22.11 2.62
C VAL A 240 7.42 22.73 1.38
N ASP A 241 7.46 24.07 1.34
CA ASP A 241 8.31 24.78 0.39
C ASP A 241 9.77 24.68 0.86
N LYS A 242 10.67 24.33 -0.08
CA LYS A 242 12.13 24.33 0.12
C LYS A 242 12.70 25.71 0.37
#